data_AF-A0A9N8M7M0-F1
#
_entry.id   AF-A0A9N8M7M0-F1
#
_cell.length_a   1.000
_cell.length_b   1.000
_cell.length_c   1.000
_cell.angle_alpha   90.00
_cell.angle_beta   90.00
_cell.angle_gamma   90.00
#
_symmetry.space_group_name_H-M   'P 1'
#
loop_
_entity.id
_entity.type
_entity.pdbx_description
1 polymer ?
#
loop_
_entity_poly.entity_id
_entity_poly.type
_entity_poly.pdbx_seq_one_letter_code
_entity_poly.pdbx_strand_id
1 'polypeptide(L)'
;AAAAAAAKQARIHKALLYTLPSLRRRANAAHKARLEAAASLRLKREERIRANGLEGVRVGRNRVGEVRSGMEPEGNLFRDRFQSFQARALAEPGTNRMPVYKQGKTGARHRKEYEIPSYRHFK
;
A
#
# COMPACT_ATOMS: atom_id res chain seq x y z
N ALA A 1 -15.50 5.63 26.82
CA ALA A 1 -16.47 4.66 27.39
C ALA A 1 -16.72 3.46 26.47
N ALA A 2 -17.11 3.65 25.20
CA ALA A 2 -17.46 2.54 24.27
C ALA A 2 -16.33 1.51 24.05
N ALA A 3 -15.08 1.96 23.87
CA ALA A 3 -13.94 1.05 23.68
C ALA A 3 -13.68 0.14 24.89
N ALA A 4 -13.89 0.65 26.11
CA ALA A 4 -13.72 -0.13 27.34
C ALA A 4 -14.83 -1.19 27.50
N ALA A 5 -16.07 -0.86 27.12
CA ALA A 5 -17.18 -1.81 27.10
C ALA A 5 -16.94 -2.94 26.07
N ALA A 6 -16.46 -2.60 24.87
CA ALA A 6 -16.11 -3.59 23.84
C ALA A 6 -14.98 -4.53 24.30
N ALA A 7 -13.95 -4.00 24.97
CA ALA A 7 -12.87 -4.83 25.53
C ALA A 7 -13.38 -5.79 26.61
N LYS A 8 -14.27 -5.33 27.50
CA LYS A 8 -14.92 -6.15 28.53
C LYS A 8 -15.75 -7.27 27.90
N GLN A 9 -16.54 -6.96 26.87
CA GLN A 9 -17.34 -7.94 26.13
C GLN A 9 -16.47 -8.98 25.41
N ALA A 10 -15.38 -8.56 24.76
CA ALA A 10 -14.44 -9.47 24.10
C ALA A 10 -13.80 -10.45 25.10
N ARG A 11 -13.46 -9.99 26.31
CA ARG A 11 -12.93 -10.83 27.38
C ARG A 11 -13.94 -11.88 27.85
N ILE A 12 -15.20 -11.49 28.05
CA ILE A 12 -16.29 -12.39 28.43
C ILE A 12 -16.54 -13.41 27.32
N HIS A 13 -16.63 -12.97 26.06
CA HIS A 13 -16.79 -13.86 24.91
C HIS A 13 -15.66 -14.88 24.80
N LYS A 14 -14.41 -14.46 25.03
CA LYS A 14 -13.25 -15.36 25.06
C LYS A 14 -13.37 -16.41 26.18
N ALA A 15 -13.82 -16.02 27.38
CA ALA A 15 -14.06 -16.96 28.48
C ALA A 15 -15.16 -17.99 28.13
N LEU A 16 -16.25 -17.55 27.49
CA LEU A 16 -17.34 -18.43 27.03
C LEU A 16 -16.88 -19.48 26.02
N LEU A 17 -15.91 -19.15 25.15
CA LEU A 17 -15.33 -20.12 24.21
C LEU A 17 -14.51 -21.21 24.90
N TYR A 18 -13.93 -20.94 26.07
CA TYR A 18 -13.20 -21.95 26.84
C TYR A 18 -14.13 -22.87 27.63
N THR A 19 -15.24 -22.34 28.13
CA THR A 19 -16.18 -23.11 28.96
C THR A 19 -17.13 -23.97 28.14
N LEU A 20 -17.49 -23.56 26.92
CA LEU A 20 -18.48 -24.26 26.09
C LEU A 20 -17.84 -24.84 24.79
N PRO A 21 -17.59 -26.17 24.74
CA PRO A 21 -16.95 -26.81 23.59
C PRO A 21 -17.72 -26.68 22.27
N SER A 22 -19.06 -26.62 22.32
CA SER A 22 -19.92 -26.45 21.15
C SER A 22 -19.74 -25.08 20.49
N LEU A 23 -19.63 -24.02 21.29
CA LEU A 23 -19.34 -22.67 20.80
C LEU A 23 -17.95 -22.57 20.21
N ARG A 24 -16.95 -23.22 20.84
CA ARG A 24 -15.59 -23.31 20.29
C ARG A 24 -15.56 -23.97 18.92
N ARG A 25 -16.28 -25.08 18.73
CA ARG A 25 -16.37 -25.76 17.42
C ARG A 25 -16.96 -24.85 16.36
N ARG A 26 -18.05 -24.13 16.66
CA ARG A 26 -18.67 -23.17 15.74
C ARG A 26 -17.74 -22.01 15.40
N ALA A 27 -17.06 -21.44 16.40
CA ALA A 27 -16.09 -20.35 16.19
C ALA A 27 -14.92 -20.81 15.32
N ASN A 28 -14.39 -22.02 15.55
CA ASN A 28 -13.32 -22.59 14.74
C ASN A 28 -13.78 -22.86 13.29
N ALA A 29 -15.00 -23.37 13.10
CA ALA A 29 -15.57 -23.58 11.76
C ALA A 29 -15.73 -22.25 11.02
N ALA A 30 -16.27 -21.22 11.68
CA ALA A 30 -16.39 -19.88 11.10
C ALA A 30 -15.01 -19.27 10.77
N HIS A 31 -14.02 -19.47 11.64
CA HIS A 31 -12.65 -19.02 11.37
C HIS A 31 -12.03 -19.75 10.17
N LYS A 32 -12.19 -21.08 10.08
CA LYS A 32 -11.76 -21.87 8.92
C LYS A 32 -12.42 -21.39 7.63
N ALA A 33 -13.73 -21.21 7.63
CA ALA A 33 -14.45 -20.70 6.46
C ALA A 33 -13.95 -19.31 6.02
N ARG A 34 -13.62 -18.41 6.96
CA ARG A 34 -12.99 -17.12 6.64
C ARG A 34 -11.61 -17.27 6.01
N LEU A 35 -10.79 -18.19 6.52
CA LEU A 35 -9.47 -18.47 5.96
C LEU A 35 -9.57 -19.06 4.55
N GLU A 36 -10.50 -19.99 4.31
CA GLU A 36 -10.77 -20.60 3.01
C GLU A 36 -11.29 -19.54 2.01
N ALA A 37 -12.21 -18.68 2.43
CA ALA A 37 -12.66 -17.55 1.62
C ALA A 37 -11.50 -16.60 1.27
N ALA A 38 -10.63 -16.28 2.23
CA ALA A 38 -9.44 -15.46 1.97
C ALA A 38 -8.45 -16.14 1.03
N ALA A 39 -8.26 -17.46 1.15
CA ALA A 39 -7.39 -18.24 0.27
C ALA A 39 -7.94 -18.26 -1.18
N SER A 40 -9.23 -18.49 -1.36
CA SER A 40 -9.85 -18.47 -2.70
C SER A 40 -9.76 -17.09 -3.37
N LEU A 41 -9.89 -16.01 -2.60
CA LEU A 41 -9.67 -14.65 -3.12
C LEU A 41 -8.22 -14.40 -3.52
N ARG A 42 -7.25 -14.96 -2.78
CA ARG A 42 -5.82 -14.89 -3.15
C ARG A 42 -5.55 -15.64 -4.44
N LEU A 43 -6.06 -16.87 -4.58
CA LEU A 43 -5.92 -17.67 -5.80
C LEU A 43 -6.50 -16.96 -7.02
N LYS A 44 -7.73 -16.44 -6.92
CA LYS A 44 -8.34 -15.63 -7.99
C LYS A 44 -7.50 -14.41 -8.38
N ARG A 45 -6.85 -13.78 -7.39
CA ARG A 45 -5.96 -12.64 -7.63
C ARG A 45 -4.69 -13.09 -8.34
N GLU A 46 -4.09 -14.20 -7.93
CA GLU A 46 -2.90 -14.78 -8.56
C GLU A 46 -3.17 -15.22 -10.00
N GLU A 47 -4.33 -15.83 -10.26
CA GLU A 47 -4.78 -16.18 -11.61
C GLU A 47 -4.93 -14.94 -12.49
N ARG A 48 -5.55 -13.87 -11.97
CA ARG A 48 -5.68 -12.60 -12.69
C ARG A 48 -4.32 -11.97 -13.01
N ILE A 49 -3.39 -12.02 -12.05
CA ILE A 49 -2.03 -11.49 -12.25
C ILE A 49 -1.27 -12.35 -13.28
N ARG A 50 -1.48 -13.66 -13.28
CA ARG A 50 -0.87 -14.55 -14.26
C ARG A 50 -1.39 -14.30 -15.68
N ALA A 51 -2.68 -14.01 -15.83
CA ALA A 51 -3.30 -13.76 -17.13
C ALA A 51 -2.96 -12.37 -17.70
N ASN A 52 -3.10 -11.31 -16.90
CA ASN A 52 -3.07 -9.92 -17.37
C ASN A 52 -1.91 -9.10 -16.78
N GLY A 53 -1.01 -9.72 -16.02
CA GLY A 53 0.01 -9.01 -15.26
C GLY A 53 -0.59 -8.15 -14.14
N LEU A 54 0.13 -7.09 -13.77
CA LEU A 54 -0.29 -6.11 -12.77
C LEU A 54 -1.18 -5.00 -13.33
N GLU A 55 -1.63 -5.10 -14.59
CA GLU A 55 -2.45 -4.08 -15.21
C GLU A 55 -3.73 -3.78 -14.40
N GLY A 56 -3.97 -2.50 -14.10
CA GLY A 56 -5.09 -2.06 -13.29
C GLY A 56 -5.03 -2.43 -11.80
N VAL A 57 -3.99 -3.16 -11.35
CA VAL A 57 -3.78 -3.54 -9.94
C VAL A 57 -3.13 -2.38 -9.18
N ARG A 58 -3.48 -2.22 -7.90
CA ARG A 58 -2.79 -1.28 -7.00
C ARG A 58 -1.54 -1.93 -6.42
N VAL A 59 -0.40 -1.29 -6.63
CA VAL A 59 0.90 -1.63 -6.05
C VAL A 59 1.29 -0.49 -5.10
N GLY A 60 1.36 -0.79 -3.81
CA GLY A 60 1.51 0.24 -2.78
C GLY A 60 0.34 1.24 -2.80
N ARG A 61 0.63 2.53 -2.99
CA ARG A 61 -0.40 3.59 -3.08
C ARG A 61 -0.96 3.79 -4.49
N ASN A 62 -0.18 3.41 -5.50
CA ASN A 62 -0.43 3.78 -6.89
C ASN A 62 -1.07 2.62 -7.66
N ARG A 63 -1.91 2.96 -8.64
CA ARG A 63 -2.53 1.99 -9.55
C ARG A 63 -1.69 1.90 -10.82
N VAL A 64 -1.41 0.68 -11.27
CA VAL A 64 -0.75 0.44 -12.56
C VAL A 64 -1.73 0.84 -13.67
N GLY A 65 -1.24 1.63 -14.63
CA GLY A 65 -2.03 2.09 -15.77
C GLY A 65 -2.37 0.96 -16.73
N GLU A 66 -3.39 1.19 -17.56
CA GLU A 66 -3.75 0.29 -18.66
C GLU A 66 -2.80 0.49 -19.84
N VAL A 67 -2.35 -0.61 -20.44
CA VAL A 67 -1.44 -0.59 -21.58
C VAL A 67 -2.27 -0.47 -22.85
N ARG A 68 -2.24 0.69 -23.50
CA ARG A 68 -2.93 0.89 -24.78
C ARG A 68 -2.23 0.07 -25.86
N SER A 69 -2.88 -1.00 -26.31
CA SER A 69 -2.45 -1.81 -27.45
C SER A 69 -3.12 -1.29 -28.73
N GLY A 70 -2.74 -0.08 -29.13
CA GLY A 70 -3.21 0.53 -30.38
C GLY A 70 -2.06 1.28 -31.01
N MET A 71 -1.76 0.96 -32.27
CA MET A 71 -0.67 1.55 -33.04
C MET A 71 -1.09 2.96 -33.50
N GLU A 72 -1.36 3.86 -32.57
CA GLU A 72 -1.53 5.26 -32.87
C GLU A 72 -0.14 5.90 -32.98
N PRO A 73 0.26 6.41 -34.16
CA PRO A 73 1.59 6.96 -34.38
C PRO A 73 1.85 8.25 -33.57
N GLU A 74 0.82 8.81 -32.93
CA GLU A 74 0.87 10.07 -32.18
C GLU A 74 1.08 9.89 -30.66
N GLY A 75 1.33 8.65 -30.20
CA GLY A 75 1.52 8.32 -28.78
C GLY A 75 2.91 8.62 -28.21
N ASN A 76 2.99 8.83 -26.89
CA ASN A 76 4.28 8.95 -26.19
C ASN A 76 4.85 7.54 -25.89
N LEU A 77 5.75 7.08 -26.76
CA LEU A 77 6.40 5.77 -26.66
C LEU A 77 7.09 5.49 -25.32
N PHE A 78 7.64 6.51 -24.65
CA PHE A 78 8.28 6.31 -23.34
C PHE A 78 7.26 5.97 -22.26
N ARG A 79 6.11 6.64 -22.30
CA ARG A 79 5.03 6.39 -21.35
C ARG A 79 4.48 4.98 -21.53
N ASP A 80 4.27 4.55 -22.77
CA ASP A 80 3.68 3.24 -23.07
C ASP A 80 4.66 2.11 -22.71
N ARG A 81 5.95 2.27 -23.02
CA ARG A 81 7.00 1.34 -22.58
C ARG A 81 7.06 1.26 -21.05
N PHE A 82 7.01 2.39 -20.36
CA PHE A 82 7.04 2.41 -18.90
C PHE A 82 5.80 1.73 -18.29
N GLN A 83 4.61 1.96 -18.86
CA GLN A 83 3.39 1.26 -18.45
C GLN A 83 3.48 -0.25 -18.69
N SER A 84 4.06 -0.68 -19.81
CA SER A 84 4.30 -2.10 -20.09
C SER A 84 5.21 -2.76 -19.05
N PHE A 85 6.25 -2.05 -18.58
CA PHE A 85 7.13 -2.55 -17.52
C PHE A 85 6.43 -2.63 -16.17
N GLN A 86 5.56 -1.67 -15.85
CA GLN A 86 4.74 -1.74 -14.64
C GLN A 86 3.75 -2.90 -14.69
N ALA A 87 3.07 -3.10 -15.82
CA ALA A 87 2.16 -4.23 -16.03
C ALA A 87 2.90 -5.58 -15.90
N ARG A 88 4.17 -5.65 -16.30
CA ARG A 88 5.03 -6.84 -16.12
C ARG A 88 5.68 -6.96 -14.74
N ALA A 89 5.38 -6.07 -13.80
CA ALA A 89 6.02 -6.02 -12.49
C ALA A 89 7.55 -5.76 -12.50
N LEU A 90 8.10 -5.24 -13.61
CA LEU A 90 9.52 -4.92 -13.74
C LEU A 90 9.86 -3.55 -13.15
N ALA A 91 8.87 -2.67 -13.05
CA ALA A 91 9.00 -1.33 -12.48
C ALA A 91 7.83 -1.03 -11.55
N GLU A 92 8.08 -0.34 -10.44
CA GLU A 92 7.01 0.10 -9.55
C GLU A 92 6.29 1.34 -10.12
N PRO A 93 4.96 1.45 -9.97
CA PRO A 93 4.25 2.68 -10.27
C PRO A 93 4.60 3.74 -9.22
N GLY A 94 5.46 4.68 -9.60
CA GLY A 94 5.84 5.84 -8.79
C GLY A 94 5.20 7.13 -9.30
N THR A 95 5.07 8.11 -8.41
CA THR A 95 4.92 9.51 -8.81
C THR A 95 6.25 10.21 -8.58
N ASN A 96 6.59 11.19 -9.42
CA ASN A 96 7.73 12.07 -9.17
C ASN A 96 7.50 12.76 -7.83
N ARG A 97 8.21 12.30 -6.80
CA ARG A 97 8.27 13.00 -5.52
C ARG A 97 9.26 14.13 -5.71
N MET A 98 8.75 15.28 -6.14
CA MET A 98 9.52 16.51 -5.97
C MET A 98 9.87 16.62 -4.49
N PRO A 99 11.11 17.01 -4.14
CA PRO A 99 11.33 17.49 -2.78
C PRO A 99 10.27 18.57 -2.56
N VAL A 100 9.49 18.43 -1.49
CA VAL A 100 8.54 19.47 -1.11
C VAL A 100 9.41 20.68 -0.81
N TYR A 101 9.60 21.56 -1.79
CA TYR A 101 10.06 22.91 -1.57
C TYR A 101 8.97 23.55 -0.74
N LYS A 102 9.05 23.34 0.58
CA LYS A 102 8.34 24.18 1.51
C LYS A 102 8.91 25.56 1.25
N GLN A 103 8.15 26.40 0.56
CA GLN A 103 8.36 27.84 0.58
C GLN A 103 8.33 28.23 2.07
N GLY A 104 9.51 28.33 2.68
CA GLY A 104 9.71 28.45 4.11
C GLY A 104 10.40 27.24 4.75
N LYS A 105 11.71 27.38 4.97
CA LYS A 105 12.59 26.57 5.83
C LYS A 105 12.96 25.19 5.28
N THR A 106 13.73 25.20 4.19
CA THR A 106 14.63 24.11 3.76
C THR A 106 15.86 24.01 4.67
N GLY A 107 15.62 23.75 5.94
CA GLY A 107 16.65 23.23 6.85
C GLY A 107 16.15 21.90 7.37
N ALA A 108 17.04 20.92 7.57
CA ALA A 108 16.75 19.82 8.48
C ALA A 108 16.19 20.47 9.77
N ARG A 109 15.00 20.06 10.20
CA ARG A 109 14.38 20.54 11.46
C ARG A 109 15.51 20.52 12.51
N HIS A 110 15.89 21.68 13.05
CA HIS A 110 17.02 21.93 13.99
C HIS A 110 18.38 22.40 13.44
N ARG A 111 18.60 22.58 12.13
CA ARG A 111 19.80 23.31 11.64
C ARG A 111 19.47 24.80 11.50
N LYS A 112 19.96 25.61 12.44
CA LYS A 112 20.02 27.07 12.27
C LYS A 112 21.21 27.36 11.36
N GLU A 113 20.94 27.75 10.13
CA GLU A 113 21.94 28.39 9.28
C GLU A 113 22.09 29.82 9.81
N TYR A 114 23.18 30.09 10.51
CA TYR A 114 23.58 31.46 10.81
C TYR A 114 24.35 31.96 9.59
N GLU A 115 24.01 33.14 9.07
CA GLU A 115 24.88 33.84 8.14
C GLU A 115 26.25 34.00 8.80
N ILE A 116 27.30 33.46 8.17
CA ILE A 116 28.66 33.73 8.58
C ILE A 116 28.93 35.17 8.15
N PRO A 117 29.28 36.10 9.07
CA PRO A 117 29.59 37.46 8.67
C PRO A 117 30.72 37.49 7.65
N SER A 118 30.56 38.31 6.60
CA SER A 118 31.47 38.40 5.45
C SER A 118 32.94 38.60 5.82
N TYR A 119 33.22 39.27 6.94
CA TYR A 119 34.58 39.51 7.43
C TYR A 119 35.34 38.23 7.84
N ARG A 120 34.66 37.09 8.00
CA ARG A 120 35.28 35.81 8.38
C ARG A 120 35.87 35.04 7.19
N HIS A 121 35.60 35.49 5.96
CA HIS A 121 36.06 34.85 4.72
C HIS A 121 37.38 35.41 4.18
N PHE A 122 37.95 36.44 4.81
CA PHE A 122 39.28 36.95 4.44
C PHE A 122 40.36 36.27 5.29
N LYS A 123 41.06 35.31 4.69
CA LYS A 123 42.39 34.85 5.06
C LYS A 123 43.22 34.64 3.81
#